data_AF-A0A2M8G6U5-F1
#
_entry.id   AF-A0A2M8G6U5-F1
#
_cell.length_a   1.000
_cell.length_b   1.000
_cell.length_c   1.000
_cell.angle_alpha   90.00
_cell.angle_beta   90.00
_cell.angle_gamma   90.00
#
_symmetry.space_group_name_H-M   'P 1'
#
loop_
_entity.id
_entity.type
_entity.pdbx_description
1 polymer ?
#
loop_
_entity_poly.entity_id
_entity_poly.type
_entity_poly.pdbx_seq_one_letter_code
_entity_poly.pdbx_strand_id
1 'polypeptide(L)'
;MMRFLPTSNSKKIILIVVFILGAFISINLARVVFLNIENENRLSQRRNEVLGLEEEVGDLENQLEYYRSNEFLEKEARDKLQMVKPNETIIVIPEEIQKEIQKEADEANNQTQEQKVDTDNNLEQWVQLFFGENNHQWNFRFDF
;
A
#
# COMPACT_ATOMS: atom_id res chain seq x y z
N MET A 1 -36.60 71.33 -5.84
CA MET A 1 -35.91 70.02 -6.04
C MET A 1 -36.68 68.97 -5.26
N MET A 2 -37.64 68.28 -5.91
CA MET A 2 -38.58 67.39 -5.20
C MET A 2 -37.93 66.01 -5.01
N ARG A 3 -37.53 65.68 -3.78
CA ARG A 3 -37.08 64.31 -3.43
C ARG A 3 -38.31 63.47 -3.12
N PHE A 4 -38.70 62.61 -4.05
CA PHE A 4 -39.72 61.60 -3.81
C PHE A 4 -39.18 60.60 -2.79
N LEU A 5 -39.64 60.71 -1.53
CA LEU A 5 -39.40 59.68 -0.54
C LEU A 5 -40.28 58.47 -0.91
N PRO A 6 -39.69 57.29 -1.15
CA PRO A 6 -40.45 56.11 -1.55
C PRO A 6 -41.43 55.76 -0.44
N THR A 7 -42.72 55.69 -0.79
CA THR A 7 -43.78 55.24 0.11
C THR A 7 -43.48 53.80 0.55
N SER A 8 -44.02 53.37 1.70
CA SER A 8 -43.73 52.05 2.31
C SER A 8 -43.81 50.87 1.32
N ASN A 9 -44.70 50.95 0.34
CA ASN A 9 -44.88 49.95 -0.71
C ASN A 9 -43.74 49.97 -1.76
N SER A 10 -43.21 51.14 -2.12
CA SER A 10 -42.07 51.27 -3.03
C SER A 10 -40.79 50.65 -2.44
N LYS A 11 -40.58 50.76 -1.12
CA LYS A 11 -39.45 50.10 -0.44
C LYS A 11 -39.54 48.58 -0.50
N LYS A 12 -40.75 48.03 -0.32
CA LYS A 12 -41.01 46.58 -0.45
C LYS A 12 -40.75 46.08 -1.87
N ILE A 13 -41.18 46.83 -2.88
CA ILE A 13 -40.94 46.49 -4.30
C ILE A 13 -39.43 46.48 -4.61
N ILE A 14 -38.69 47.49 -4.16
CA ILE A 14 -37.24 47.54 -4.34
C ILE A 14 -36.56 46.32 -3.67
N LEU A 15 -36.99 45.95 -2.46
CA LEU A 15 -36.44 44.78 -1.75
C LEU A 15 -36.72 43.47 -2.49
N ILE A 16 -37.92 43.31 -3.05
CA ILE A 16 -38.28 42.15 -3.89
C ILE A 16 -37.41 42.08 -5.14
N VAL A 17 -37.21 43.20 -5.84
CA VAL A 17 -36.38 43.26 -7.05
C VAL A 17 -34.92 42.90 -6.74
N VAL A 18 -34.37 43.43 -5.64
CA VAL A 18 -33.00 43.08 -5.18
C VAL A 18 -32.90 41.61 -4.82
N PHE A 19 -33.92 41.04 -4.16
CA PHE A 19 -33.95 39.62 -3.83
C PHE A 19 -33.98 38.74 -5.08
N ILE A 20 -34.79 39.09 -6.08
CA ILE A 20 -34.87 38.36 -7.36
C ILE A 20 -33.54 38.44 -8.11
N LEU A 21 -32.92 39.61 -8.18
CA LEU A 21 -31.60 39.79 -8.77
C LEU A 21 -30.53 38.97 -8.05
N GLY A 22 -30.54 38.99 -6.72
CA GLY A 22 -29.63 38.19 -5.90
C GLY A 22 -29.82 36.69 -6.14
N ALA A 23 -31.07 36.21 -6.14
CA ALA A 23 -31.39 34.81 -6.42
C ALA A 23 -30.94 34.41 -7.84
N PHE A 24 -31.16 35.27 -8.83
CA PHE A 24 -30.73 35.03 -10.21
C PHE A 24 -29.21 34.88 -10.32
N ILE A 25 -28.44 35.78 -9.69
CA ILE A 25 -26.97 35.72 -9.68
C ILE A 25 -26.51 34.45 -8.96
N SER A 26 -27.09 34.13 -7.80
CA SER A 26 -26.74 32.93 -7.02
C SER A 26 -26.97 31.63 -7.81
N ILE A 27 -28.07 31.52 -8.56
CA ILE A 27 -28.35 30.33 -9.38
C ILE A 27 -27.32 30.19 -10.51
N ASN A 28 -26.93 31.29 -11.14
CA ASN A 28 -25.92 31.27 -12.20
C ASN A 28 -24.54 30.87 -11.65
N LEU A 29 -24.14 31.43 -10.50
CA LEU A 29 -22.88 31.05 -9.83
C LEU A 29 -22.89 29.58 -9.45
N ALA A 30 -23.97 29.09 -8.85
CA ALA A 30 -24.09 27.68 -8.47
C ALA A 30 -23.87 26.76 -9.68
N ARG A 31 -24.54 27.05 -10.82
CA ARG A 31 -24.33 26.27 -12.06
C ARG A 31 -22.88 26.27 -12.54
N VAL A 32 -22.22 27.42 -12.52
CA VAL A 32 -20.81 27.55 -12.93
C VAL A 32 -19.89 26.74 -12.02
N VAL A 33 -20.11 26.78 -10.71
CA VAL A 33 -19.33 26.01 -9.74
C VAL A 33 -19.51 24.51 -9.96
N PHE A 34 -20.75 24.03 -10.14
CA PHE A 34 -21.00 22.61 -10.41
C PHE A 34 -20.35 22.12 -11.70
N LEU A 35 -20.42 22.91 -12.78
CA LEU A 35 -19.76 22.59 -14.06
C LEU A 35 -18.23 22.57 -13.95
N ASN A 36 -17.65 23.44 -13.12
CA ASN A 36 -16.20 23.51 -12.97
C ASN A 36 -15.66 22.30 -12.18
N ILE A 37 -16.36 21.87 -11.12
CA ILE A 37 -16.02 20.67 -10.34
C ILE A 37 -16.02 19.41 -11.22
N GLU A 38 -17.01 19.29 -12.12
CA GLU A 38 -17.07 18.15 -13.05
C GLU A 38 -15.87 18.14 -14.02
N ASN A 39 -15.44 19.31 -14.50
CA ASN A 39 -14.29 19.44 -15.39
C ASN A 39 -12.96 19.14 -14.68
N GLU A 40 -12.78 19.58 -13.43
CA GLU A 40 -11.58 19.26 -12.64
C GLU A 40 -11.46 17.76 -12.39
N ASN A 41 -12.57 17.07 -12.10
CA ASN A 41 -12.60 15.62 -11.92
C ASN A 41 -12.24 14.86 -13.20
N ARG A 42 -12.68 15.34 -14.36
CA ARG A 42 -12.33 14.72 -15.65
C ARG A 42 -10.85 14.91 -15.98
N LEU A 43 -10.28 16.07 -15.66
CA LEU A 43 -8.85 16.34 -15.85
C LEU A 43 -7.97 15.54 -14.88
N SER A 44 -8.40 15.36 -13.63
CA SER A 44 -7.68 14.53 -12.65
C SER A 44 -7.71 13.06 -13.01
N GLN A 45 -8.88 12.53 -13.42
CA GLN A 45 -9.01 11.15 -13.90
C GLN A 45 -8.12 10.88 -15.11
N ARG A 46 -8.12 11.77 -16.10
CA ARG A 46 -7.26 11.64 -17.29
C ARG A 46 -5.77 11.68 -16.95
N ARG A 47 -5.35 12.54 -16.01
CA ARG A 47 -3.95 12.57 -15.56
C ARG A 47 -3.56 11.29 -14.84
N ASN A 48 -4.42 10.79 -13.95
CA ASN A 48 -4.15 9.54 -13.24
C ASN A 48 -4.11 8.34 -14.20
N GLU A 49 -4.95 8.34 -15.23
CA GLU A 49 -4.94 7.33 -16.30
C GLU A 49 -3.60 7.35 -17.06
N VAL A 50 -3.09 8.53 -17.43
CA VAL A 50 -1.77 8.66 -18.08
C VAL A 50 -0.63 8.19 -17.18
N LEU A 51 -0.63 8.63 -15.91
CA LEU A 51 0.41 8.23 -14.96
C LEU A 51 0.43 6.71 -14.72
N GLY A 52 -0.75 6.09 -14.58
CA GLY A 52 -0.84 4.63 -14.42
C GLY A 52 -0.37 3.87 -15.66
N LEU A 53 -0.67 4.38 -16.86
CA LEU A 53 -0.19 3.78 -18.11
C LEU A 53 1.33 3.93 -18.28
N GLU A 54 1.91 5.06 -17.87
CA GLU A 54 3.36 5.26 -17.90
C GLU A 54 4.10 4.31 -16.94
N GLU A 55 3.53 4.08 -15.75
CA GLU A 55 4.04 3.10 -14.78
C GLU A 55 3.96 1.66 -15.35
N GLU A 56 2.83 1.29 -15.94
CA GLU A 56 2.63 -0.02 -16.57
C GLU A 56 3.63 -0.27 -17.71
N VAL A 57 3.89 0.75 -18.54
CA VAL A 57 4.91 0.67 -19.60
C VAL A 57 6.29 0.41 -19.01
N GLY A 58 6.67 1.14 -17.95
CA GLY A 58 7.96 0.95 -17.29
C GLY A 58 8.13 -0.46 -16.69
N ASP A 59 7.09 -0.97 -16.05
CA ASP A 59 7.09 -2.33 -15.50
C ASP A 59 7.20 -3.40 -16.60
N LEU A 60 6.50 -3.22 -17.72
CA LEU A 60 6.59 -4.12 -18.87
C LEU A 60 7.97 -4.08 -19.51
N GLU A 61 8.59 -2.91 -19.62
CA GLU A 61 9.95 -2.76 -20.14
C GLU A 61 10.97 -3.48 -19.25
N ASN A 62 10.86 -3.33 -17.92
CA ASN A 62 11.71 -4.04 -16.96
C ASN A 62 11.56 -5.56 -17.06
N GLN A 63 10.32 -6.06 -17.17
CA GLN A 63 10.05 -7.49 -17.36
C GLN A 63 10.64 -7.99 -18.68
N LEU A 64 10.50 -7.22 -19.76
CA LEU A 64 11.05 -7.56 -21.06
C LEU A 64 12.59 -7.62 -21.02
N GLU A 65 13.23 -6.68 -20.32
CA GLU A 65 14.68 -6.70 -20.11
C GLU A 65 15.12 -7.94 -19.34
N TYR A 66 14.42 -8.29 -18.25
CA TYR A 66 14.67 -9.51 -17.50
C TYR A 66 14.55 -10.76 -18.39
N TYR A 67 13.49 -10.88 -19.19
CA TYR A 67 13.32 -12.03 -20.10
C TYR A 67 14.37 -12.10 -21.21
N ARG A 68 14.96 -10.96 -21.60
CA ARG A 68 16.08 -10.90 -22.55
C ARG A 68 17.43 -11.14 -21.89
N SER A 69 17.50 -11.08 -20.56
CA SER A 69 18.76 -11.25 -19.83
C SER A 69 19.29 -12.68 -19.95
N ASN A 70 20.62 -12.81 -19.84
CA ASN A 70 21.28 -14.11 -19.78
C ASN A 70 20.88 -14.90 -18.53
N GLU A 71 20.49 -14.22 -17.44
CA GLU A 71 20.03 -14.85 -16.21
C GLU A 71 18.74 -15.64 -16.43
N PHE A 72 17.76 -15.04 -17.12
CA PHE A 72 16.53 -15.73 -17.47
C PHE A 72 16.79 -16.90 -18.42
N LEU A 73 17.64 -16.72 -19.43
CA LEU A 73 18.03 -17.80 -20.34
C LEU A 73 18.70 -18.97 -19.59
N GLU A 74 19.58 -18.66 -18.65
CA GLU A 74 20.27 -19.63 -17.81
C GLU A 74 19.30 -20.37 -16.89
N LYS A 75 18.35 -19.64 -16.28
CA LYS A 75 17.30 -20.22 -15.46
C LYS A 75 16.43 -21.20 -16.26
N GLU A 76 15.96 -20.78 -17.43
CA GLU A 76 15.17 -21.63 -18.32
C GLU A 76 15.96 -22.85 -18.81
N ALA A 77 17.26 -22.70 -19.08
CA ALA A 77 18.13 -23.82 -19.46
C ALA A 77 18.31 -24.84 -18.32
N ARG A 78 18.47 -24.37 -17.07
CA ARG A 78 18.53 -25.25 -15.89
C ARG A 78 17.19 -25.95 -15.65
N ASP A 79 16.10 -25.20 -15.69
CA ASP A 79 14.77 -25.70 -15.32
C ASP A 79 14.22 -26.67 -16.37
N LYS A 80 14.38 -26.36 -17.66
CA LYS A 80 13.80 -27.16 -18.76
C LYS A 80 14.75 -28.19 -19.34
N LEU A 81 16.03 -27.86 -19.44
CA LEU A 81 17.01 -28.71 -20.11
C LEU A 81 17.94 -29.42 -19.12
N GLN A 82 17.79 -29.16 -17.81
CA GLN A 82 18.70 -29.66 -16.77
C GLN A 82 20.17 -29.37 -17.11
N MET A 83 20.39 -28.30 -17.87
CA MET A 83 21.72 -27.90 -18.33
C MET A 83 22.47 -27.23 -17.19
N VAL A 84 23.73 -27.62 -17.03
CA VAL A 84 24.66 -27.03 -16.07
C VAL A 84 25.87 -26.48 -16.79
N LYS A 85 26.51 -25.47 -16.20
CA LYS A 85 27.73 -24.93 -16.80
C LYS A 85 28.84 -25.98 -16.78
N PRO A 86 29.81 -25.94 -17.73
CA PRO A 86 30.86 -26.95 -17.83
C PRO A 86 31.72 -27.13 -16.56
N ASN A 87 31.73 -26.12 -15.69
CA ASN A 87 32.47 -26.05 -14.44
C ASN A 87 31.58 -26.22 -13.19
N GLU A 88 30.34 -26.68 -13.35
CA GLU A 88 29.37 -26.89 -12.26
C GLU A 88 29.21 -28.39 -11.97
N THR A 89 29.28 -28.78 -10.69
CA THR A 89 29.14 -30.18 -10.26
C THR A 89 27.73 -30.41 -9.72
N ILE A 90 26.98 -31.31 -10.37
CA ILE A 90 25.66 -31.72 -9.89
C ILE A 90 25.84 -32.68 -8.72
N ILE A 91 25.35 -32.30 -7.54
CA ILE A 91 25.29 -33.17 -6.37
C ILE A 91 23.91 -33.80 -6.32
N VAL A 92 23.81 -35.09 -6.66
CA VAL A 92 22.57 -35.86 -6.51
C VAL A 92 22.58 -36.51 -5.13
N ILE A 93 21.67 -36.09 -4.26
CA ILE A 93 21.52 -36.68 -2.92
C ILE A 93 20.58 -37.89 -3.04
N PRO A 94 21.01 -39.11 -2.72
CA PRO A 94 20.16 -40.30 -2.70
C PRO A 94 18.96 -40.10 -1.76
N GLU A 95 17.78 -40.64 -2.13
CA GLU A 95 16.57 -40.54 -1.31
C GLU A 95 16.74 -41.07 0.12
N GLU A 96 17.60 -42.07 0.31
CA GLU A 96 17.90 -42.66 1.62
C GLU A 96 18.51 -41.62 2.56
N ILE A 97 19.47 -40.85 2.07
CA ILE A 97 20.11 -39.75 2.80
C ILE A 97 19.12 -38.59 3.02
N GLN A 98 18.24 -38.30 2.06
CA GLN A 98 17.20 -37.28 2.25
C GLN A 98 16.23 -37.66 3.37
N LYS A 99 15.83 -38.94 3.46
CA LYS A 99 14.95 -39.44 4.52
C LYS A 99 15.64 -39.45 5.87
N GLU A 100 16.94 -39.69 5.93
CA GLU A 100 17.74 -39.58 7.16
C GLU A 100 17.89 -38.13 7.62
N ILE A 101 18.24 -37.20 6.72
CA ILE A 101 18.32 -35.76 7.02
C ILE A 101 16.97 -35.21 7.49
N GLN A 102 15.86 -35.64 6.86
CA GLN A 102 14.52 -35.21 7.24
C GLN A 102 14.16 -35.74 8.65
N LYS A 103 14.47 -37.01 8.95
CA LYS A 103 14.25 -37.59 10.28
C LYS A 103 15.10 -36.93 11.36
N GLU A 104 16.37 -36.64 11.08
CA GLU A 104 17.25 -35.92 12.01
C GLU A 104 16.77 -34.48 12.25
N ALA A 105 16.27 -33.80 11.22
CA ALA A 105 15.67 -32.47 11.34
C ALA A 105 14.36 -32.49 12.16
N ASP A 106 13.53 -33.52 11.95
CA ASP A 106 12.28 -33.71 12.69
C ASP A 106 12.55 -34.12 14.16
N GLU A 107 13.59 -34.92 14.42
CA GLU A 107 14.03 -35.32 15.76
C GLU A 107 14.68 -34.16 16.53
N ALA A 108 15.49 -33.32 15.87
CA ALA A 108 16.04 -32.09 16.46
C ALA A 108 14.94 -31.06 16.80
N ASN A 109 13.89 -31.00 15.98
CA ASN A 109 12.72 -30.15 16.23
C ASN A 109 11.87 -30.70 17.40
N ASN A 110 11.85 -32.02 17.62
CA ASN A 110 11.15 -32.64 18.75
C ASN A 110 11.93 -32.55 20.08
N GLN A 111 13.26 -32.54 20.08
CA GLN A 111 14.07 -32.35 21.30
C GLN A 111 13.99 -30.92 21.87
N THR A 112 13.53 -29.95 21.09
CA THR A 112 13.25 -28.58 21.58
C THR A 112 11.84 -28.47 22.20
N GLN A 113 11.01 -29.51 22.14
CA GLN A 113 9.59 -29.46 22.58
C GLN A 113 9.29 -30.02 23.97
N GLU A 114 10.28 -30.44 24.77
CA GLU A 114 10.03 -30.85 26.18
C GLU A 114 9.90 -29.67 27.17
N GLN A 115 9.97 -28.43 26.70
CA GLN A 115 9.47 -27.25 27.43
C GLN A 115 8.54 -26.39 26.55
N LYS A 116 7.53 -27.00 25.93
CA LYS A 116 6.34 -26.25 25.52
C LYS A 116 5.48 -25.99 26.76
N VAL A 117 5.71 -24.88 27.45
CA VAL A 117 4.65 -24.26 28.25
C VAL A 117 3.61 -23.81 27.23
N ASP A 118 2.41 -24.36 27.35
CA ASP A 118 1.25 -24.03 26.54
C ASP A 118 0.94 -22.55 26.72
N THR A 119 1.28 -21.74 25.73
CA THR A 119 0.96 -20.31 25.72
C THR A 119 0.71 -19.89 24.29
N ASP A 120 -0.56 -19.90 23.92
CA ASP A 120 -1.13 -19.66 22.60
C ASP A 120 -0.94 -18.21 22.07
N ASN A 121 -0.04 -17.42 22.65
CA ASN A 121 0.10 -16.01 22.32
C ASN A 121 1.56 -15.58 22.15
N ASN A 122 1.91 -15.19 20.92
CA ASN A 122 3.22 -14.68 20.53
C ASN A 122 3.66 -13.51 21.42
N LEU A 123 2.71 -12.71 21.93
CA LEU A 123 2.98 -11.58 22.82
C LEU A 123 3.56 -11.98 24.19
N GLU A 124 3.15 -13.13 24.74
CA GLU A 124 3.69 -13.59 26.02
C GLU A 124 5.16 -14.03 25.88
N GLN A 125 5.53 -14.55 24.70
CA GLN A 125 6.93 -14.86 24.37
C GLN A 125 7.78 -13.58 24.32
N TRP A 126 7.26 -12.51 23.72
CA TRP A 126 7.94 -11.20 23.73
C TRP A 126 8.10 -10.66 25.15
N VAL A 127 7.07 -10.73 26.00
CA VAL A 127 7.18 -10.26 27.38
C VAL A 127 8.20 -11.09 28.16
N GLN A 128 8.21 -12.42 28.00
CA GLN A 128 9.17 -13.29 28.68
C GLN A 128 10.61 -13.08 28.20
N LEU A 129 10.84 -12.84 26.90
CA LEU A 129 12.17 -12.56 26.37
C LEU A 129 12.77 -11.28 26.96
N PHE A 130 11.95 -10.25 27.13
CA PHE A 130 12.42 -8.94 27.60
C PHE A 130 12.41 -8.80 29.13
N PHE A 131 11.54 -9.53 29.84
CA PHE A 131 11.30 -9.33 31.27
C PHE A 131 11.36 -10.62 32.11
N GLY A 132 11.76 -11.75 31.53
CA GLY A 132 11.91 -13.03 32.24
C GLY A 132 13.06 -13.04 33.25
N GLU A 133 12.95 -13.93 34.24
CA GLU A 133 13.72 -13.99 35.50
C GLU A 133 15.26 -14.07 35.35
N ASN A 134 15.78 -14.31 34.14
CA ASN A 134 17.21 -14.36 33.84
C ASN A 134 17.77 -13.11 33.14
N ASN A 135 16.96 -12.07 32.90
CA ASN A 135 17.46 -10.76 32.49
C ASN A 135 18.02 -10.01 33.71
N HIS A 136 19.26 -10.34 34.07
CA HIS A 136 20.02 -9.57 35.03
C HIS A 136 20.52 -8.25 34.41
N GLN A 137 20.07 -7.16 35.03
CA GLN A 137 20.71 -5.83 35.13
C GLN A 137 20.36 -4.77 34.06
N TRP A 138 19.11 -4.31 34.04
CA TRP A 138 18.80 -2.95 33.57
C TRP A 138 18.36 -2.06 34.73
N ASN A 139 19.29 -1.29 35.26
CA ASN A 139 19.01 -0.24 36.25
C ASN A 139 18.49 1.02 35.54
N PHE A 140 17.18 1.12 35.36
CA PHE A 140 16.56 2.35 34.90
C PHE A 140 16.33 3.29 36.10
N ARG A 141 17.31 4.18 36.34
CA ARG A 141 17.12 5.32 37.23
C ARG A 141 16.41 6.44 36.47
N PHE A 142 15.11 6.58 36.71
CA PHE A 142 14.39 7.78 36.33
C PHE A 142 14.61 8.82 37.43
N ASP A 143 15.58 9.71 37.22
CA ASP A 143 15.66 10.96 37.97
C ASP A 143 14.61 11.91 37.35
N PHE A 144 13.50 12.11 38.06
CA PHE A 144 12.61 13.26 37.95
C PHE A 144 12.54 13.95 39.30
#